data_AF-A0A376LFI2-F1
#
_entry.id   AF-A0A376LFI2-F1
#
_cell.length_a   1.000
_cell.length_b   1.000
_cell.length_c   1.000
_cell.angle_alpha   90.00
_cell.angle_beta   90.00
_cell.angle_gamma   90.00
#
_symmetry.space_group_name_H-M   'P 1'
#
loop_
_entity.id
_entity.type
_entity.pdbx_description
1 polymer ?
#
loop_
_entity_poly.entity_id
_entity_poly.type
_entity_poly.pdbx_seq_one_letter_code
_entity_poly.pdbx_strand_id
1 'polypeptide(L)'
;MSLYSNTPAVLTEIISNAWDADAQNVEITLDVEKGEVIIKDDGHGMSKDDIINKFLKVGYARREHGRAKSDHLKRQVMGRKGIGKLAMFSLANKIQVYSYKKGEQPQAFEVDVKDLQQSIKESKNYIADSLEIPENLAYGTTIKLFELKKAIDRTQTYLRKRIARRFSIIGPNHNFTVKINGTDITPADRDFLSDLEFIWEFGESDPERIKSCTNITQKKHITKYYYL
;
A
#
# COMPACT_ATOMS: atom_id res chain seq x y z
N MET A 1 -20.72 7.75 -9.28
CA MET A 1 -19.87 6.79 -8.54
C MET A 1 -19.23 7.55 -7.38
N SER A 2 -19.61 7.24 -6.13
CA SER A 2 -19.37 8.14 -5.00
C SER A 2 -18.00 7.92 -4.36
N LEU A 3 -17.22 9.00 -4.25
CA LEU A 3 -15.84 9.10 -3.72
C LEU A 3 -15.61 8.63 -2.26
N TYR A 4 -16.62 8.13 -1.54
CA TYR A 4 -16.48 7.66 -0.14
C TYR A 4 -15.97 6.22 -0.01
N SER A 5 -15.85 5.50 -1.13
CA SER A 5 -15.34 4.13 -1.22
C SER A 5 -13.83 4.04 -1.51
N ASN A 6 -13.15 5.15 -1.84
CA ASN A 6 -11.85 5.07 -2.50
C ASN A 6 -10.63 5.19 -1.57
N THR A 7 -10.64 5.99 -0.49
CA THR A 7 -9.43 6.15 0.36
C THR A 7 -8.85 4.81 0.83
N PRO A 8 -9.63 3.85 1.38
CA PRO A 8 -9.09 2.54 1.72
C PRO A 8 -8.55 1.77 0.51
N ALA A 9 -9.16 1.92 -0.66
CA ALA A 9 -8.71 1.28 -1.89
C ALA A 9 -7.41 1.89 -2.40
N VAL A 10 -7.27 3.22 -2.40
CA VAL A 10 -6.03 3.94 -2.74
C VAL A 10 -4.91 3.52 -1.79
N LEU A 11 -5.15 3.55 -0.47
CA LEU A 11 -4.17 3.12 0.52
C LEU A 11 -3.80 1.64 0.31
N THR A 12 -4.76 0.78 -0.02
CA THR A 12 -4.49 -0.63 -0.35
C THR A 12 -3.58 -0.76 -1.57
N GLU A 13 -3.80 0.01 -2.63
CA GLU A 13 -2.93 -0.04 -3.81
C GLU A 13 -1.49 0.41 -3.46
N ILE A 14 -1.34 1.45 -2.65
CA ILE A 14 -0.02 1.94 -2.22
C ILE A 14 0.67 0.92 -1.29
N ILE A 15 -0.03 0.36 -0.30
CA ILE A 15 0.49 -0.68 0.60
C ILE A 15 0.91 -1.93 -0.20
N SER A 16 0.14 -2.29 -1.23
CA SER A 16 0.48 -3.42 -2.12
C SER A 16 1.78 -3.14 -2.88
N ASN A 17 2.00 -1.90 -3.33
CA ASN A 17 3.25 -1.51 -3.99
C ASN A 17 4.45 -1.55 -3.04
N ALA A 18 4.26 -1.14 -1.77
CA ALA A 18 5.28 -1.24 -0.74
C ALA A 18 5.66 -2.70 -0.45
N TRP A 19 4.67 -3.59 -0.32
CA TRP A 19 4.90 -5.03 -0.19
C TRP A 19 5.67 -5.60 -1.38
N ASP A 20 5.28 -5.22 -2.60
CA ASP A 20 5.95 -5.62 -3.84
C ASP A 20 7.36 -5.04 -3.97
N ALA A 21 7.66 -3.97 -3.21
CA ALA A 21 8.96 -3.35 -3.11
C ALA A 21 9.82 -3.91 -1.96
N ASP A 22 9.41 -5.03 -1.36
CA ASP A 22 10.08 -5.66 -0.22
C ASP A 22 10.13 -4.80 1.05
N ALA A 23 9.24 -3.82 1.20
CA ALA A 23 9.12 -3.03 2.42
C ALA A 23 8.74 -3.93 3.62
N GLN A 24 9.29 -3.64 4.79
CA GLN A 24 8.90 -4.26 6.06
C GLN A 24 8.00 -3.33 6.87
N ASN A 25 8.11 -2.02 6.66
CA ASN A 25 7.37 -1.01 7.39
C ASN A 25 6.69 -0.04 6.43
N VAL A 26 5.41 0.22 6.67
CA VAL A 26 4.64 1.27 6.01
C VAL A 26 4.03 2.18 7.06
N GLU A 27 4.31 3.47 6.98
CA GLU A 27 3.75 4.50 7.85
C GLU A 27 2.80 5.39 7.06
N ILE A 28 1.57 5.52 7.53
CA ILE A 28 0.54 6.37 6.95
C ILE A 28 0.22 7.48 7.93
N THR A 29 0.42 8.72 7.52
CA THR A 29 0.03 9.91 8.28
C THR A 29 -1.17 10.56 7.60
N LEU A 30 -2.25 10.69 8.35
CA LEU A 30 -3.47 11.41 7.97
C LEU A 30 -3.44 12.76 8.71
N ASP A 31 -3.09 13.82 7.99
CA ASP A 31 -3.09 15.18 8.50
C ASP A 31 -4.42 15.84 8.09
N VAL A 32 -5.41 15.78 8.98
CA VAL A 32 -6.76 16.31 8.73
C VAL A 32 -6.75 17.83 8.64
N GLU A 33 -5.89 18.49 9.41
CA GLU A 33 -5.81 19.96 9.45
C GLU A 33 -5.27 20.51 8.13
N LYS A 34 -4.19 19.91 7.60
CA LYS A 34 -3.64 20.29 6.30
C LYS A 34 -4.38 19.67 5.12
N GLY A 35 -5.24 18.68 5.38
CA GLY A 35 -5.89 17.90 4.34
C GLY A 35 -4.85 17.17 3.49
N GLU A 36 -3.96 16.42 4.13
CA GLU A 36 -2.87 15.68 3.48
C GLU A 36 -2.85 14.22 3.94
N VAL A 37 -2.41 13.33 3.04
CA VAL A 37 -2.08 11.94 3.36
C VAL A 37 -0.64 11.68 2.93
N ILE A 38 0.19 11.28 3.88
CA ILE A 38 1.59 10.91 3.62
C ILE A 38 1.72 9.41 3.84
N ILE A 39 2.28 8.69 2.86
CA ILE A 39 2.57 7.27 2.96
C ILE A 39 4.06 7.08 2.75
N LYS A 40 4.74 6.45 3.71
CA LYS A 40 6.16 6.16 3.66
C LYS A 40 6.38 4.66 3.79
N ASP A 41 7.17 4.08 2.89
CA ASP A 41 7.66 2.70 3.00
C ASP A 41 9.19 2.66 3.01
N ASP A 42 9.74 1.60 3.60
CA ASP A 42 11.18 1.29 3.67
C ASP A 42 11.62 0.25 2.63
N GLY A 43 10.89 0.15 1.51
CA GLY A 43 11.20 -0.78 0.43
C GLY A 43 12.47 -0.41 -0.35
N HIS A 44 12.69 -1.09 -1.47
CA HIS A 44 13.89 -0.91 -2.27
C HIS A 44 13.98 0.44 -3.02
N GLY A 45 12.94 1.29 -2.97
CA GLY A 45 12.87 2.57 -3.68
C GLY A 45 12.87 2.43 -5.21
N MET A 46 12.99 3.54 -5.94
CA MET A 46 12.96 3.55 -7.40
C MET A 46 14.14 4.38 -7.94
N SER A 47 14.83 3.85 -8.96
CA SER A 47 15.73 4.68 -9.77
C SER A 47 14.93 5.59 -10.72
N LYS A 48 15.60 6.53 -11.38
CA LYS A 48 15.00 7.35 -12.44
C LYS A 48 14.35 6.47 -13.54
N ASP A 49 15.03 5.40 -13.94
CA ASP A 49 14.52 4.46 -14.93
C ASP A 49 13.31 3.67 -14.43
N ASP A 50 13.30 3.26 -13.15
CA ASP A 50 12.14 2.62 -12.53
C ASP A 50 10.93 3.58 -12.55
N ILE A 51 11.15 4.86 -12.27
CA ILE A 51 10.10 5.88 -12.29
C ILE A 51 9.53 6.04 -13.70
N ILE A 52 10.38 6.28 -14.70
CA ILE A 52 9.96 6.54 -16.08
C ILE A 52 9.30 5.30 -16.70
N ASN A 53 9.96 4.15 -16.60
CA ASN A 53 9.58 2.96 -17.37
C ASN A 53 8.55 2.08 -16.66
N LYS A 54 8.39 2.19 -15.34
CA LYS A 54 7.49 1.34 -14.54
C LYS A 54 6.43 2.17 -13.82
N PHE A 55 6.82 3.14 -13.00
CA PHE A 55 5.87 3.91 -12.18
C PHE A 55 4.94 4.78 -13.05
N LEU A 56 5.50 5.58 -13.95
CA LEU A 56 4.75 6.50 -14.80
C LEU A 56 4.07 5.79 -15.99
N LYS A 57 4.61 4.66 -16.49
CA LYS A 57 4.06 3.92 -17.65
C LYS A 57 2.73 3.21 -17.36
N VAL A 58 1.62 3.70 -17.95
CA VAL A 58 0.26 3.14 -17.73
C VAL A 58 0.17 1.72 -18.29
N GLY A 59 -0.40 0.78 -17.51
CA GLY A 59 -0.57 -0.62 -17.94
C GLY A 59 0.63 -1.54 -17.72
N TYR A 60 1.70 -1.09 -17.04
CA TYR A 60 2.80 -1.98 -16.67
C TYR A 60 2.36 -3.01 -15.61
N ALA A 61 2.14 -4.27 -16.04
CA ALA A 61 1.74 -5.37 -15.18
C ALA A 61 2.95 -6.22 -14.78
N ARG A 62 3.38 -6.13 -13.51
CA ARG A 62 4.55 -6.89 -12.99
C ARG A 62 4.44 -8.41 -13.22
N ARG A 63 3.23 -8.98 -13.13
CA ARG A 63 3.00 -10.43 -13.26
C ARG A 63 3.10 -10.93 -14.70
N GLU A 64 2.69 -10.12 -15.68
CA GLU A 64 2.76 -10.47 -17.10
C GLU A 64 4.22 -10.49 -17.60
N HIS A 65 5.12 -9.80 -16.89
CA HIS A 65 6.56 -9.82 -17.14
C HIS A 65 7.33 -10.87 -16.31
N GLY A 66 6.67 -11.93 -15.84
CA GLY A 66 7.33 -13.08 -15.20
C GLY A 66 7.81 -12.85 -13.77
N ARG A 67 7.50 -11.72 -13.13
CA ARG A 67 7.87 -11.45 -11.72
C ARG A 67 6.73 -11.83 -10.78
N ALA A 68 6.53 -13.13 -10.56
CA ALA A 68 5.58 -13.63 -9.57
C ALA A 68 6.01 -13.32 -8.12
N LYS A 69 7.31 -13.12 -7.91
CA LYS A 69 7.91 -12.88 -6.60
C LYS A 69 8.68 -11.56 -6.57
N SER A 70 8.74 -10.94 -5.40
CA SER A 70 9.56 -9.76 -5.12
C SER A 70 11.06 -10.07 -5.25
N ASP A 71 11.86 -9.03 -5.45
CA ASP A 71 13.26 -9.19 -5.89
C ASP A 71 14.13 -9.77 -4.76
N HIS A 72 13.90 -9.38 -3.50
CA HIS A 72 14.74 -9.77 -2.35
C HIS A 72 14.08 -10.79 -1.42
N LEU A 73 12.89 -10.49 -0.87
CA LEU A 73 12.25 -11.35 0.13
C LEU A 73 11.45 -12.50 -0.50
N LYS A 74 11.42 -12.57 -1.84
CA LYS A 74 10.76 -13.63 -2.62
C LYS A 74 9.27 -13.79 -2.28
N ARG A 75 8.63 -12.70 -1.84
CA ARG A 75 7.20 -12.63 -1.50
C ARG A 75 6.35 -12.70 -2.77
N GLN A 76 5.18 -13.31 -2.69
CA GLN A 76 4.23 -13.26 -3.81
C GLN A 76 3.76 -11.82 -4.03
N VAL A 77 3.87 -11.31 -5.25
CA VAL A 77 3.51 -9.93 -5.56
C VAL A 77 1.99 -9.72 -5.60
N MET A 78 1.53 -8.61 -5.05
CA MET A 78 0.13 -8.24 -4.93
C MET A 78 -0.35 -7.35 -6.08
N GLY A 79 0.50 -6.53 -6.67
CA GLY A 79 0.17 -5.67 -7.81
C GLY A 79 -0.34 -6.49 -9.00
N ARG A 80 -1.54 -6.14 -9.52
CA ARG A 80 -2.18 -6.88 -10.63
C ARG A 80 -2.01 -6.23 -12.00
N LYS A 81 -2.11 -4.90 -12.13
CA LYS A 81 -2.31 -4.23 -13.45
C LYS A 81 -1.61 -2.88 -13.65
N GLY A 82 -0.77 -2.41 -12.71
CA GLY A 82 -0.17 -1.07 -12.81
C GLY A 82 -1.21 0.09 -12.76
N ILE A 83 -2.44 -0.21 -12.30
CA ILE A 83 -3.57 0.73 -12.19
C ILE A 83 -3.51 1.54 -10.88
N GLY A 84 -2.72 1.10 -9.89
CA GLY A 84 -2.65 1.72 -8.56
C GLY A 84 -2.31 3.22 -8.56
N LYS A 85 -1.65 3.73 -9.61
CA LYS A 85 -1.40 5.18 -9.77
C LYS A 85 -2.64 6.03 -10.05
N LEU A 86 -3.61 5.48 -10.79
CA LEU A 86 -4.86 6.19 -11.08
C LEU A 86 -5.70 6.35 -9.81
N ALA A 87 -5.52 5.42 -8.87
CA ALA A 87 -6.14 5.50 -7.56
C ALA A 87 -5.67 6.75 -6.81
N MET A 88 -4.38 7.08 -6.84
CA MET A 88 -3.86 8.30 -6.18
C MET A 88 -4.45 9.58 -6.80
N PHE A 89 -4.54 9.63 -8.14
CA PHE A 89 -5.16 10.77 -8.86
C PHE A 89 -6.64 10.97 -8.52
N SER A 90 -7.31 9.96 -7.99
CA SER A 90 -8.71 10.08 -7.57
C SER A 90 -8.87 10.69 -6.17
N LEU A 91 -7.80 10.71 -5.36
CA LEU A 91 -7.83 11.16 -3.96
C LEU A 91 -7.28 12.59 -3.81
N ALA A 92 -6.30 12.98 -4.62
CA ALA A 92 -5.61 14.27 -4.53
C ALA A 92 -5.55 15.02 -5.86
N ASN A 93 -5.42 16.35 -5.80
CA ASN A 93 -5.08 17.17 -6.96
C ASN A 93 -3.57 17.25 -7.19
N LYS A 94 -2.77 17.11 -6.13
CA LYS A 94 -1.31 17.12 -6.22
C LYS A 94 -0.66 15.95 -5.48
N ILE A 95 0.41 15.44 -6.06
CA ILE A 95 1.13 14.27 -5.57
C ILE A 95 2.63 14.56 -5.60
N GLN A 96 3.29 14.50 -4.45
CA GLN A 96 4.75 14.47 -4.41
C GLN A 96 5.23 13.04 -4.18
N VAL A 97 6.27 12.65 -4.91
CA VAL A 97 6.94 11.37 -4.74
C VAL A 97 8.41 11.64 -4.46
N TYR A 98 8.90 11.08 -3.35
CA TYR A 98 10.31 11.01 -3.02
C TYR A 98 10.68 9.53 -2.99
N SER A 99 11.71 9.13 -3.70
CA SER A 99 12.15 7.73 -3.70
C SER A 99 13.66 7.65 -3.73
N TYR A 100 14.20 6.80 -2.87
CA TYR A 100 15.63 6.57 -2.78
C TYR A 100 15.94 5.08 -2.81
N LYS A 101 16.56 4.67 -3.92
CA LYS A 101 17.10 3.33 -4.13
C LYS A 101 18.58 3.28 -3.76
N LYS A 102 18.97 2.27 -2.98
CA LYS A 102 20.36 2.13 -2.53
C LYS A 102 21.33 2.01 -3.71
N GLY A 103 22.34 2.87 -3.71
CA GLY A 103 23.36 2.95 -4.77
C GLY A 103 22.98 3.82 -5.97
N GLU A 104 21.82 4.47 -5.95
CA GLU A 104 21.32 5.35 -7.01
C GLU A 104 21.15 6.78 -6.50
N GLN A 105 20.98 7.75 -7.40
CA GLN A 105 20.61 9.10 -6.99
C GLN A 105 19.15 9.14 -6.52
N PRO A 106 18.84 9.78 -5.37
CA PRO A 106 17.47 10.00 -4.93
C PRO A 106 16.68 10.79 -5.99
N GLN A 107 15.38 10.54 -6.06
CA GLN A 107 14.48 11.14 -7.04
C GLN A 107 13.31 11.79 -6.30
N ALA A 108 12.98 13.03 -6.66
CA ALA A 108 11.86 13.75 -6.08
C ALA A 108 11.12 14.54 -7.17
N PHE A 109 9.80 14.35 -7.26
CA PHE A 109 8.98 15.04 -8.25
C PHE A 109 7.55 15.27 -7.77
N GLU A 110 6.92 16.31 -8.31
CA GLU A 110 5.52 16.65 -8.10
C GLU A 110 4.70 16.42 -9.38
N VAL A 111 3.50 15.86 -9.20
CA VAL A 111 2.51 15.69 -10.25
C VAL A 111 1.29 16.54 -9.92
N ASP A 112 1.00 17.51 -10.79
CA ASP A 112 -0.31 18.15 -10.86
C ASP A 112 -1.25 17.27 -11.69
N VAL A 113 -2.33 16.79 -11.06
CA VAL A 113 -3.26 15.85 -11.68
C VAL A 113 -4.04 16.49 -12.82
N LYS A 114 -4.33 17.80 -12.74
CA LYS A 114 -5.06 18.51 -13.79
C LYS A 114 -4.20 18.66 -15.03
N ASP A 115 -2.94 19.04 -14.87
CA ASP A 115 -2.00 19.21 -15.99
C ASP A 115 -1.65 17.87 -16.64
N LEU A 116 -1.49 16.81 -15.84
CA LEU A 116 -1.35 15.45 -16.35
C LEU A 116 -2.59 15.03 -17.16
N GLN A 117 -3.79 15.26 -16.65
CA GLN A 117 -5.03 14.92 -17.36
C GLN A 117 -5.18 15.72 -18.66
N GLN A 118 -4.80 17.00 -18.66
CA GLN A 118 -4.83 17.83 -19.85
C GLN A 118 -3.83 17.33 -20.90
N SER A 119 -2.60 17.00 -20.48
CA SER A 119 -1.57 16.44 -21.37
C SER A 119 -2.02 15.12 -22.00
N ILE A 120 -2.68 14.24 -21.24
CA ILE A 120 -3.28 13.00 -21.76
C ILE A 120 -4.35 13.29 -22.81
N LYS A 121 -5.27 14.24 -22.55
CA LYS A 121 -6.33 14.63 -23.50
C LYS A 121 -5.76 15.20 -24.79
N GLU A 122 -4.69 15.99 -24.69
CA GLU A 122 -4.02 16.63 -25.83
C GLU A 122 -3.00 15.72 -26.51
N SER A 123 -2.83 14.47 -26.05
CA SER A 123 -1.78 13.54 -26.52
C SER A 123 -0.37 14.14 -26.48
N LYS A 124 -0.10 14.98 -25.46
CA LYS A 124 1.21 15.60 -25.21
C LYS A 124 1.97 14.84 -24.13
N ASN A 125 3.30 14.98 -24.18
CA ASN A 125 4.16 14.51 -23.11
C ASN A 125 3.98 15.36 -21.87
N TYR A 126 3.59 14.73 -20.76
CA TYR A 126 3.59 15.37 -19.44
C TYR A 126 4.97 15.25 -18.80
N ILE A 127 5.49 16.36 -18.27
CA ILE A 127 6.73 16.41 -17.51
C ILE A 127 6.36 16.83 -16.08
N ALA A 128 6.70 15.99 -15.11
CA ALA A 128 6.51 16.28 -13.69
C ALA A 128 7.56 17.30 -13.22
N ASP A 129 7.18 18.13 -12.25
CA ASP A 129 8.08 19.14 -11.68
C ASP A 129 9.11 18.47 -10.78
N SER A 130 10.38 18.81 -10.94
CA SER A 130 11.43 18.34 -10.05
C SER A 130 11.32 19.01 -8.69
N LEU A 131 11.47 18.25 -7.62
CA LEU A 131 11.49 18.78 -6.25
C LEU A 131 12.92 18.75 -5.70
N GLU A 132 13.17 19.62 -4.72
CA GLU A 132 14.39 19.54 -3.91
C GLU A 132 14.40 18.25 -3.09
N ILE A 133 15.57 17.64 -2.97
CA ILE A 133 15.75 16.40 -2.24
C ILE A 133 16.16 16.76 -0.81
N PRO A 134 15.41 16.33 0.21
CA PRO A 134 15.80 16.53 1.60
C PRO A 134 17.15 15.86 1.90
N GLU A 135 18.05 16.54 2.62
CA GLU A 135 19.39 16.02 2.94
C GLU A 135 19.36 14.63 3.60
N ASN A 136 18.34 14.37 4.42
CA ASN A 136 18.18 13.13 5.18
C ASN A 136 17.08 12.22 4.62
N LEU A 137 16.91 12.18 3.30
CA LEU A 137 15.96 11.27 2.67
C LEU A 137 16.35 9.81 2.95
N ALA A 138 15.49 9.09 3.66
CA ALA A 138 15.66 7.66 3.93
C ALA A 138 15.43 6.81 2.68
N TYR A 139 16.01 5.60 2.64
CA TYR A 139 15.70 4.60 1.62
C TYR A 139 14.20 4.25 1.61
N GLY A 140 13.71 3.88 0.43
CA GLY A 140 12.31 3.55 0.21
C GLY A 140 11.58 4.61 -0.58
N THR A 141 10.27 4.74 -0.34
CA THR A 141 9.42 5.67 -1.07
C THR A 141 8.50 6.42 -0.12
N THR A 142 8.41 7.74 -0.30
CA THR A 142 7.42 8.61 0.35
C THR A 142 6.50 9.18 -0.72
N ILE A 143 5.20 9.00 -0.54
CA ILE A 143 4.15 9.57 -1.38
C ILE A 143 3.34 10.53 -0.51
N LYS A 144 3.34 11.80 -0.89
CA LYS A 144 2.50 12.84 -0.27
C LYS A 144 1.34 13.16 -1.20
N LEU A 145 0.12 12.99 -0.72
CA LEU A 145 -1.12 13.35 -1.37
C LEU A 145 -1.68 14.59 -0.70
N PHE A 146 -1.77 15.70 -1.43
CA PHE A 146 -2.21 16.98 -0.87
C PHE A 146 -3.12 17.73 -1.85
N GLU A 147 -3.79 18.77 -1.36
CA GLU A 147 -4.97 19.33 -2.02
C GLU A 147 -5.99 18.21 -2.31
N LEU A 148 -6.38 17.50 -1.25
CA LEU A 148 -7.28 16.36 -1.36
C LEU A 148 -8.61 16.79 -1.95
N LYS A 149 -9.13 15.99 -2.90
CA LYS A 149 -10.40 16.25 -3.59
C LYS A 149 -11.60 16.20 -2.65
N LYS A 150 -11.42 15.60 -1.48
CA LYS A 150 -12.37 15.58 -0.36
C LYS A 150 -11.61 15.59 0.95
N ALA A 151 -12.23 16.19 1.97
CA ALA A 151 -11.73 16.15 3.33
C ALA A 151 -11.62 14.70 3.84
N ILE A 152 -10.65 14.46 4.70
CA ILE A 152 -10.51 13.20 5.43
C ILE A 152 -11.58 13.19 6.53
N ASP A 153 -12.72 12.57 6.27
CA ASP A 153 -13.87 12.51 7.19
C ASP A 153 -14.02 11.15 7.87
N ARG A 154 -13.04 10.25 7.71
CA ARG A 154 -13.05 8.90 8.26
C ARG A 154 -12.07 8.78 9.40
N THR A 155 -12.53 8.10 10.44
CA THR A 155 -11.69 7.82 11.60
C THR A 155 -10.57 6.85 11.23
N GLN A 156 -9.46 6.94 11.95
CA GLN A 156 -8.37 5.99 11.89
C GLN A 156 -8.87 4.55 12.03
N THR A 157 -9.79 4.28 12.97
CA THR A 157 -10.43 2.98 13.19
C THR A 157 -11.12 2.44 11.93
N TYR A 158 -11.85 3.29 11.19
CA TYR A 158 -12.50 2.88 9.95
C TYR A 158 -11.50 2.39 8.89
N LEU A 159 -10.39 3.11 8.74
CA LEU A 159 -9.35 2.78 7.75
C LEU A 159 -8.58 1.52 8.14
N ARG A 160 -8.17 1.40 9.42
CA ARG A 160 -7.50 0.22 9.97
C ARG A 160 -8.30 -1.04 9.69
N LYS A 161 -9.60 -1.03 9.99
CA LYS A 161 -10.52 -2.17 9.74
C LYS A 161 -10.56 -2.57 8.26
N ARG A 162 -10.71 -1.61 7.34
CA ARG A 162 -10.79 -1.90 5.90
C ARG A 162 -9.48 -2.46 5.35
N ILE A 163 -8.34 -1.93 5.79
CA ILE A 163 -7.01 -2.39 5.37
C ILE A 163 -6.72 -3.78 5.97
N ALA A 164 -6.97 -3.99 7.27
CA ALA A 164 -6.75 -5.29 7.94
C ALA A 164 -7.56 -6.43 7.31
N ARG A 165 -8.78 -6.14 6.83
CA ARG A 165 -9.63 -7.10 6.11
C ARG A 165 -9.11 -7.43 4.71
N ARG A 166 -8.34 -6.53 4.10
CA ARG A 166 -7.79 -6.68 2.76
C ARG A 166 -6.44 -7.39 2.75
N PHE A 167 -5.63 -7.18 3.78
CA PHE A 167 -4.29 -7.77 3.91
C PHE A 167 -4.24 -8.79 5.05
N SER A 168 -4.25 -10.07 4.68
CA SER A 168 -4.02 -11.16 5.65
C SER A 168 -2.58 -11.20 6.17
N ILE A 169 -1.67 -10.59 5.43
CA ILE A 169 -0.22 -10.63 5.61
C ILE A 169 0.34 -9.56 6.57
N ILE A 170 -0.47 -8.62 7.06
CA ILE A 170 0.01 -7.62 8.02
C ILE A 170 0.21 -8.31 9.37
N GLY A 171 1.41 -8.18 9.92
CA GLY A 171 1.79 -8.75 11.21
C GLY A 171 3.19 -9.36 11.23
N PRO A 172 3.64 -9.81 12.40
CA PRO A 172 4.99 -10.32 12.63
C PRO A 172 5.30 -11.58 11.81
N ASN A 173 4.30 -12.44 11.56
CA ASN A 173 4.48 -13.69 10.81
C ASN A 173 4.99 -13.48 9.36
N HIS A 174 4.79 -12.29 8.80
CA HIS A 174 5.23 -11.96 7.45
C HIS A 174 6.29 -10.85 7.42
N ASN A 175 6.74 -10.41 8.59
CA ASN A 175 7.64 -9.27 8.77
C ASN A 175 7.17 -8.04 7.97
N PHE A 176 5.88 -7.69 8.12
CA PHE A 176 5.26 -6.56 7.43
C PHE A 176 4.31 -5.82 8.35
N THR A 177 4.70 -4.61 8.72
CA THR A 177 3.98 -3.74 9.66
C THR A 177 3.44 -2.54 8.89
N VAL A 178 2.17 -2.21 9.14
CA VAL A 178 1.53 -1.02 8.59
C VAL A 178 0.96 -0.22 9.75
N LYS A 179 1.25 1.09 9.80
CA LYS A 179 0.77 2.00 10.85
C LYS A 179 -0.05 3.12 10.24
N ILE A 180 -1.09 3.58 10.96
CA ILE A 180 -1.81 4.82 10.65
C ILE A 180 -1.71 5.74 11.86
N ASN A 181 -1.20 6.95 11.70
CA ASN A 181 -0.98 7.94 12.78
C ASN A 181 -0.29 7.31 14.00
N GLY A 182 0.78 6.55 13.76
CA GLY A 182 1.58 5.88 14.79
C GLY A 182 0.96 4.61 15.40
N THR A 183 -0.27 4.24 15.06
CA THR A 183 -0.91 3.01 15.58
C THR A 183 -0.86 1.88 14.56
N ASP A 184 -0.40 0.71 15.01
CA ASP A 184 -0.27 -0.49 14.17
C ASP A 184 -1.64 -1.01 13.72
N ILE A 185 -1.69 -1.49 12.48
CA ILE A 185 -2.78 -2.33 11.98
C ILE A 185 -2.46 -3.77 12.38
N THR A 186 -3.40 -4.43 13.05
CA THR A 186 -3.24 -5.79 13.57
C THR A 186 -4.32 -6.72 13.03
N PRO A 187 -4.16 -8.06 13.14
CA PRO A 187 -5.23 -8.99 12.82
C PRO A 187 -6.54 -8.71 13.58
N ALA A 188 -6.47 -8.18 14.81
CA ALA A 188 -7.65 -7.83 15.61
C ALA A 188 -8.52 -6.73 14.97
N ASP A 189 -7.93 -5.84 14.18
CA ASP A 189 -8.66 -4.78 13.47
C ASP A 189 -9.65 -5.32 12.42
N ARG A 190 -9.58 -6.62 12.08
CA ARG A 190 -10.53 -7.27 11.18
C ARG A 190 -11.95 -7.23 11.71
N ASP A 191 -12.16 -7.11 13.03
CA ASP A 191 -13.47 -6.84 13.64
C ASP A 191 -14.55 -7.84 13.18
N PHE A 192 -14.15 -9.12 13.20
CA PHE A 192 -15.00 -10.31 13.00
C PHE A 192 -14.38 -11.54 13.65
N LEU A 193 -13.08 -11.50 13.99
CA LEU A 193 -12.38 -12.63 14.64
C LEU A 193 -12.94 -12.92 16.03
N SER A 194 -13.34 -11.89 16.77
CA SER A 194 -14.05 -12.04 18.05
C SER A 194 -15.38 -12.77 17.90
N ASP A 195 -16.02 -12.69 16.74
CA ASP A 195 -17.35 -13.29 16.51
C ASP A 195 -17.23 -14.77 16.07
N LEU A 196 -16.00 -15.28 15.88
CA LEU A 196 -15.78 -16.65 15.43
C LEU A 196 -15.93 -17.64 16.58
N GLU A 197 -16.96 -18.48 16.47
CA GLU A 197 -17.17 -19.62 17.39
C GLU A 197 -16.47 -20.90 16.89
N PHE A 198 -16.31 -21.05 15.57
CA PHE A 198 -15.77 -22.27 14.95
C PHE A 198 -14.55 -21.94 14.09
N ILE A 199 -13.44 -22.65 14.30
CA ILE A 199 -12.22 -22.49 13.49
C ILE A 199 -11.64 -23.84 13.05
N TRP A 200 -11.37 -23.93 11.74
CA TRP A 200 -10.64 -25.03 11.12
C TRP A 200 -9.37 -24.48 10.50
N GLU A 201 -8.22 -24.81 11.09
CA GLU A 201 -6.91 -24.43 10.57
C GLU A 201 -6.38 -25.51 9.67
N PHE A 202 -5.94 -25.09 8.48
CA PHE A 202 -5.37 -25.94 7.47
C PHE A 202 -3.89 -25.57 7.26
N GLY A 203 -2.97 -26.51 7.49
CA GLY A 203 -1.53 -26.24 7.36
C GLY A 203 -0.94 -25.57 8.61
N GLU A 204 0.04 -24.69 8.47
CA GLU A 204 0.62 -23.98 9.63
C GLU A 204 -0.39 -23.00 10.26
N SER A 205 -0.51 -23.05 11.59
CA SER A 205 -1.39 -22.16 12.36
C SER A 205 -0.78 -20.76 12.49
N ASP A 206 -1.64 -19.75 12.61
CA ASP A 206 -1.26 -18.36 12.88
C ASP A 206 -1.63 -18.02 14.34
N PRO A 207 -0.65 -17.99 15.29
CA PRO A 207 -0.94 -17.76 16.70
C PRO A 207 -1.57 -16.40 16.99
N GLU A 208 -1.23 -15.36 16.24
CA GLU A 208 -1.79 -14.02 16.46
C GLU A 208 -3.25 -13.94 16.01
N ARG A 209 -3.57 -14.59 14.89
CA ARG A 209 -4.95 -14.74 14.44
C ARG A 209 -5.78 -15.49 15.48
N ILE A 210 -5.25 -16.60 16.01
CA ILE A 210 -5.92 -17.38 17.05
C ILE A 210 -6.12 -16.57 18.33
N LYS A 211 -5.11 -15.81 18.77
CA LYS A 211 -5.22 -14.94 19.95
C LYS A 211 -6.32 -13.88 19.79
N SER A 212 -6.59 -13.45 18.57
CA SER A 212 -7.65 -12.48 18.25
C SER A 212 -9.06 -13.09 18.20
N CYS A 213 -9.19 -14.42 18.26
CA CYS A 213 -10.48 -15.11 18.24
C CYS A 213 -10.89 -15.47 19.68
N THR A 214 -11.60 -14.57 20.35
CA THR A 214 -11.89 -14.68 21.80
C THR A 214 -13.07 -15.59 22.14
N ASN A 215 -13.96 -15.88 21.20
CA ASN A 215 -15.20 -16.63 21.44
C ASN A 215 -15.21 -18.05 20.82
N ILE A 216 -14.03 -18.63 20.54
CA ILE A 216 -13.95 -19.96 19.94
C ILE A 216 -14.55 -21.02 20.88
N THR A 217 -15.58 -21.73 20.40
CA THR A 217 -16.18 -22.90 21.04
C THR A 217 -15.66 -24.21 20.45
N GLN A 218 -15.29 -24.22 19.16
CA GLN A 218 -14.70 -25.37 18.49
C GLN A 218 -13.47 -25.00 17.66
N LYS A 219 -12.34 -25.68 17.94
CA LYS A 219 -11.10 -25.57 17.17
C LYS A 219 -10.68 -26.93 16.63
N LYS A 220 -10.39 -27.02 15.34
CA LYS A 220 -9.71 -28.18 14.73
C LYS A 220 -8.49 -27.73 13.94
N HIS A 221 -7.43 -28.52 14.02
CA HIS A 221 -6.24 -28.37 13.21
C HIS A 221 -6.11 -29.59 12.30
N ILE A 222 -6.11 -29.35 11.00
CA ILE A 222 -6.13 -30.40 9.99
C ILE A 222 -4.75 -30.42 9.33
N THR A 223 -4.02 -31.51 9.56
CA THR A 223 -2.63 -31.69 9.12
C THR A 223 -2.47 -32.71 7.99
N LYS A 224 -3.54 -33.44 7.63
CA LYS A 224 -3.53 -34.43 6.54
C LYS A 224 -4.66 -34.14 5.56
N TYR A 225 -4.30 -33.93 4.29
CA TYR A 225 -5.22 -33.91 3.16
C TYR A 225 -4.90 -35.11 2.29
N TYR A 226 -5.89 -35.96 2.05
CA TYR A 226 -5.81 -36.93 0.98
C TYR A 226 -6.18 -36.20 -0.31
N TYR A 227 -5.23 -36.12 -1.25
CA TYR A 227 -5.57 -35.79 -2.63
C TYR A 227 -6.39 -36.95 -3.19
N LEU A 228 -7.63 -36.67 -3.62
CA LEU A 228 -8.39 -37.58 -4.48
C LEU A 228 -7.88 -37.43 -5.91
#